data_AF-A0A5F2HW61-F1
#
_entry.id   AF-A0A5F2HW61-F1
#
_cell.length_a   1.000
_cell.length_b   1.000
_cell.length_c   1.000
_cell.angle_alpha   90.00
_cell.angle_beta   90.00
_cell.angle_gamma   90.00
#
_symmetry.space_group_name_H-M   'P 1'
#
loop_
_entity.id
_entity.type
_entity.pdbx_description
1 polymer ?
#
loop_
_entity_poly.entity_id
_entity_poly.type
_entity_poly.pdbx_seq_one_letter_code
_entity_poly.pdbx_strand_id
1 'polypeptide(L)' 'PAWLHYVCDEVRAAIGEGAAIEGICLYPVTAYPGWDNSRHAEVGLFSVIHADGSRRLRQAMAEELARQRRLFNLDSR' A
#
# COMPACT_ATOMS: atom_id res chain seq x y z
N PRO A 1 3.61 6.04 -4.52
CA PRO A 1 4.17 6.81 -3.39
C PRO A 1 5.50 6.23 -2.94
N ALA A 2 6.43 7.07 -2.48
CA ALA A 2 7.80 6.66 -2.15
C ALA A 2 7.86 5.52 -1.12
N TRP A 3 6.97 5.53 -0.13
CA TRP A 3 6.92 4.48 0.90
C TRP A 3 6.59 3.10 0.33
N LEU A 4 5.52 2.97 -0.47
CA LEU A 4 5.14 1.67 -1.04
C LEU A 4 6.18 1.18 -2.05
N HIS A 5 6.82 2.11 -2.77
CA HIS A 5 7.96 1.80 -3.62
C HIS A 5 9.09 1.15 -2.82
N TYR A 6 9.58 1.87 -1.81
CA TYR A 6 10.66 1.41 -0.95
C TYR A 6 10.37 0.04 -0.32
N VAL A 7 9.20 -0.14 0.32
CA VAL A 7 8.85 -1.41 0.99
C VAL A 7 8.84 -2.58 0.00
N CYS A 8 8.25 -2.41 -1.19
CA CYS A 8 8.22 -3.48 -2.18
C CYS A 8 9.60 -3.78 -2.77
N ASP A 9 10.47 -2.77 -2.90
CA ASP A 9 11.84 -2.93 -3.38
C ASP A 9 12.67 -3.76 -2.37
N GLU A 10 12.58 -3.45 -1.07
CA GLU A 10 13.22 -4.23 0.00
C GLU A 10 12.70 -5.67 0.07
N VAL A 11 11.38 -5.87 -0.09
CA VAL A 11 10.80 -7.22 -0.09
C VAL A 11 11.32 -8.04 -1.27
N ARG A 12 11.42 -7.46 -2.47
CA ARG A 12 12.02 -8.16 -3.62
C ARG A 12 13.49 -8.49 -3.39
N ALA A 13 14.26 -7.58 -2.80
CA ALA A 13 15.66 -7.84 -2.46
C ALA A 13 15.77 -9.02 -1.49
N ALA A 14 14.98 -9.03 -0.42
CA ALA A 14 14.95 -10.13 0.55
C ALA A 14 14.55 -11.48 -0.08
N ILE A 15 13.55 -11.48 -0.98
CA ILE A 15 13.19 -12.69 -1.76
C ILE A 15 14.37 -13.16 -2.62
N GLY A 16 15.08 -12.24 -3.28
CA GLY A 16 16.29 -12.53 -4.06
C GLY A 16 17.43 -13.13 -3.24
N GLU A 17 17.48 -12.84 -1.94
CA GLU A 17 18.42 -13.43 -0.97
C GLU A 17 17.93 -14.75 -0.35
N GLY A 18 16.73 -15.22 -0.74
CA GLY A 18 16.16 -16.50 -0.30
C GLY A 18 15.18 -16.42 0.87
N ALA A 19 14.73 -15.22 1.27
CA ALA A 19 13.67 -15.09 2.27
C ALA A 19 12.32 -15.60 1.73
N ALA A 20 11.65 -16.45 2.51
CA ALA A 20 10.34 -16.99 2.17
C ALA A 20 9.20 -15.98 2.47
N ILE A 21 9.03 -15.00 1.58
CA ILE A 21 7.97 -13.97 1.69
C ILE A 21 6.88 -14.26 0.67
N GLU A 22 5.68 -14.57 1.14
CA GLU A 22 4.51 -14.94 0.32
C GLU A 22 3.59 -13.76 -0.04
N GLY A 23 3.82 -12.58 0.56
CA GLY A 23 3.01 -11.41 0.26
C GLY A 23 3.23 -10.22 1.20
N ILE A 24 2.56 -9.11 0.86
CA ILE A 24 2.61 -7.85 1.60
C ILE A 24 1.18 -7.46 1.99
N CYS A 25 0.95 -7.25 3.28
CA CYS A 25 -0.31 -6.71 3.78
C CYS A 25 -0.25 -5.18 3.84
N LEU A 26 -1.13 -4.50 3.08
CA LEU A 26 -1.24 -3.04 3.14
C LEU A 26 -2.17 -2.64 4.29
N TYR A 27 -1.59 -2.24 5.42
CA TYR A 27 -2.32 -1.67 6.54
C TYR A 27 -1.91 -0.21 6.81
N PRO A 28 -2.88 0.71 6.93
CA PRO A 28 -4.31 0.49 6.74
C PRO A 28 -4.69 0.58 5.27
N VAL A 29 -5.75 -0.12 4.87
CA VAL A 29 -6.32 0.01 3.52
C VAL A 29 -7.15 1.29 3.36
N THR A 30 -7.68 1.83 4.45
CA THR A 30 -8.47 3.08 4.48
C THR A 30 -7.85 4.11 5.42
N ALA A 31 -7.91 5.39 5.06
CA ALA A 31 -7.61 6.48 5.98
C ALA A 31 -8.49 6.39 7.24
N TYR A 32 -7.93 6.85 8.36
CA TYR A 32 -8.54 6.77 9.68
C TYR A 32 -8.14 8.00 10.54
N PRO A 33 -8.91 8.34 11.58
CA PRO A 33 -8.52 9.39 12.53
C PRO A 33 -7.26 8.99 13.31
N GLY A 34 -6.26 9.87 13.34
CA GLY A 34 -5.03 9.64 14.10
C GLY A 34 -5.30 9.43 15.58
N TRP A 35 -4.62 8.44 16.18
CA TRP A 35 -4.82 7.99 17.55
C TRP A 35 -4.45 9.05 18.61
N ASP A 36 -3.50 9.93 18.29
CA ASP A 36 -2.84 10.85 19.22
C ASP A 36 -3.41 12.27 19.20
N ASN A 37 -3.87 12.75 18.04
CA ASN A 37 -4.25 14.15 17.84
C ASN A 37 -5.51 14.33 16.97
N SER A 38 -6.22 13.24 16.64
CA SER A 38 -7.38 13.27 15.73
C SER A 38 -7.09 13.90 14.36
N ARG A 39 -5.82 14.10 13.98
CA ARG A 39 -5.49 14.52 12.62
C ARG A 39 -5.91 13.41 11.68
N HIS A 40 -6.55 13.80 10.58
CA HIS A 40 -6.89 12.86 9.54
C HIS A 40 -5.58 12.37 8.91
N ALA A 41 -5.21 11.13 9.20
CA ALA A 41 -4.07 10.50 8.56
C ALA A 41 -4.50 10.16 7.12
N GLU A 42 -3.99 10.90 6.13
CA GLU A 42 -4.21 10.60 4.71
C GLU A 42 -3.34 9.41 4.26
N VAL A 43 -3.69 8.24 4.76
CA VAL A 43 -2.98 6.98 4.54
C VAL A 43 -3.84 5.98 3.77
N GLY A 44 -3.25 4.84 3.41
CA GLY A 44 -3.94 3.74 2.75
C GLY A 44 -4.32 3.97 1.30
N LEU A 45 -5.13 3.07 0.75
CA LEU A 45 -5.60 3.09 -0.64
C LEU A 45 -6.86 3.96 -0.80
N PHE A 46 -7.70 3.99 0.23
CA PHE A 46 -8.98 4.68 0.22
C PHE A 46 -9.05 5.79 1.26
N SER A 47 -9.89 6.79 1.02
CA SER A 47 -10.24 7.80 2.01
C SER A 47 -11.01 7.20 3.20
N VAL A 48 -11.28 8.07 4.19
CA VAL A 48 -12.37 7.86 5.14
C VAL A 48 -13.71 7.70 4.41
N ILE A 49 -14.70 7.14 5.08
CA ILE A 49 -16.06 7.06 4.53
C ILE A 49 -16.67 8.46 4.47
N HIS A 50 -17.28 8.80 3.34
CA HIS A 50 -18.01 10.06 3.15
C HIS A 50 -19.46 9.91 3.60
N ALA A 51 -20.19 11.04 3.69
CA ALA A 51 -21.58 11.05 4.14
C ALA A 51 -22.53 10.22 3.26
N ASP A 52 -22.18 10.02 1.99
CA ASP A 52 -22.90 9.17 1.04
C ASP A 52 -22.53 7.69 1.13
N GLY A 53 -21.70 7.29 2.10
CA GLY A 53 -21.19 5.94 2.27
C GLY A 53 -20.04 5.57 1.34
N SER A 54 -19.61 6.47 0.45
CA SER A 54 -18.54 6.20 -0.50
C SER A 54 -17.15 6.37 0.10
N ARG A 55 -16.14 5.83 -0.61
CA ARG A 55 -14.72 6.11 -0.36
C ARG A 55 -14.07 6.52 -1.67
N ARG A 56 -13.21 7.53 -1.60
CA ARG A 56 -12.39 7.96 -2.74
C ARG A 56 -11.13 7.11 -2.81
N LEU A 57 -10.80 6.66 -4.02
CA LEU A 57 -9.53 6.01 -4.32
C LEU A 57 -8.40 7.04 -4.35
N ARG A 58 -7.30 6.75 -3.67
CA ARG A 58 -6.07 7.56 -3.75
C ARG A 58 -5.27 7.12 -4.97
N GLN A 59 -5.41 7.86 -6.08
CA GLN A 59 -4.86 7.45 -7.39
C GLN A 59 -3.36 7.13 -7.35
N ALA A 60 -2.54 7.98 -6.72
CA ALA A 60 -1.11 7.71 -6.61
C ALA A 60 -0.81 6.37 -5.90
N MET A 61 -1.56 6.02 -4.85
CA MET A 61 -1.41 4.71 -4.19
C MET A 61 -1.87 3.56 -5.07
N ALA A 62 -2.95 3.73 -5.81
CA ALA A 62 -3.49 2.72 -6.72
C ALA A 62 -2.54 2.43 -7.88
N GLU A 63 -1.98 3.48 -8.49
CA GLU A 63 -1.00 3.39 -9.58
C GLU A 63 0.26 2.66 -9.13
N GLU A 64 0.79 3.02 -7.96
CA GLU A 64 1.96 2.36 -7.40
C GLU A 64 1.68 0.91 -7.02
N LEU A 65 0.53 0.62 -6.41
CA LEU A 65 0.12 -0.75 -6.10
C LEU A 65 0.01 -1.59 -7.38
N ALA A 66 -0.58 -1.05 -8.45
CA ALA A 66 -0.68 -1.73 -9.74
C ALA A 66 0.70 -1.96 -10.36
N ARG A 67 1.62 -1.00 -10.24
CA ARG A 67 3.01 -1.14 -10.70
C ARG A 67 3.74 -2.25 -9.95
N GLN A 68 3.65 -2.26 -8.62
CA GLN A 68 4.32 -3.26 -7.77
C GLN A 68 3.77 -4.67 -8.01
N ARG A 69 2.45 -4.83 -8.14
CA ARG A 69 1.84 -6.12 -8.51
C ARG A 69 2.40 -6.67 -9.82
N ARG A 70 2.65 -5.82 -10.81
CA ARG A 70 3.26 -6.27 -12.08
C ARG A 70 4.70 -6.73 -11.89
N LEU A 71 5.50 -6.06 -11.06
CA LEU A 71 6.88 -6.45 -10.80
C LEU A 71 6.97 -7.81 -10.10
N PHE A 72 6.23 -8.01 -9.01
CA PHE A 72 6.20 -9.31 -8.32
C PHE A 72 5.75 -10.47 -9.24
N ASN A 73 4.83 -10.21 -10.17
CA ASN A 73 4.41 -11.21 -11.16
C ASN A 73 5.45 -11.52 -12.24
N LEU A 74 6.42 -10.63 -12.47
CA LEU A 74 7.54 -10.86 -13.38
C LEU A 74 8.65 -11.65 -12.69
N ASP A 75 8.92 -11.37 -11.42
CA ASP A 75 9.98 -12.05 -10.64
C ASP A 75 9.58 -13.46 -10.21
N SER A 76 8.28 -13.79 -10.24
CA SER A 76 7.77 -15.13 -9.94
C SER A 76 7.83 -16.10 -11.14
N ARG A 77 8.44 -15.70 -12.26
CA ARG A 77 8.62 -16.52 -13.47
C ARG A 77 10.07 -16.95 -13.63
#